data_AF-A0A4Q2XG78-F1
#
_entry.id   AF-A0A4Q2XG78-F1
#
_cell.length_a   1.000
_cell.length_b   1.000
_cell.length_c   1.000
_cell.angle_alpha   90.00
_cell.angle_beta   90.00
_cell.angle_gamma   90.00
#
_symmetry.space_group_name_H-M   'P 1'
#
loop_
_entity.id
_entity.type
_entity.pdbx_description
1 polymer ?
#
loop_
_entity_poly.entity_id
_entity_poly.type
_entity_poly.pdbx_seq_one_letter_code
_entity_poly.pdbx_strand_id
1 'polypeptide(L)'
;MKTTSIAILALVSLIMVSPGQNATAPMDRPPMRKAPTNEELVVKLRQSEQEMAKAAAARPASSPIDPRGDQPAPDLFSSSEILCYNGAFTLLPKRAVLQFPQTLRDRLKVQQGAKVQSWSDFFVANRNWITTVEVSKSQASGAQPLPEETTTHIAKCGKLVVATFQGHPISVHPVPVPETPAPNPAAPGSPVSSSTPAVSKP
;
A
#
# COMPACT_ATOMS: atom_id res chain seq x y z
N MET A 1 36.00 19.12 -27.52
CA MET A 1 36.23 19.99 -26.35
C MET A 1 36.81 19.14 -25.22
N LYS A 2 38.09 19.41 -24.92
CA LYS A 2 38.86 19.28 -23.66
C LYS A 2 38.58 18.11 -22.69
N THR A 3 39.57 17.22 -22.62
CA THR A 3 39.93 16.27 -21.56
C THR A 3 40.65 16.95 -20.39
N THR A 4 40.33 16.60 -19.14
CA THR A 4 41.15 16.90 -17.93
C THR A 4 40.74 15.92 -16.81
N SER A 5 41.59 14.96 -16.42
CA SER A 5 42.80 15.03 -15.57
C SER A 5 42.52 14.83 -14.08
N ILE A 6 42.99 13.67 -13.61
CA ILE A 6 43.07 13.18 -12.22
C ILE A 6 44.21 13.93 -11.51
N ALA A 7 43.96 14.43 -10.30
CA ALA A 7 45.00 14.94 -9.41
C ALA A 7 44.85 14.28 -8.02
N ILE A 8 45.82 13.42 -7.73
CA ILE A 8 46.12 12.81 -6.44
C ILE A 8 46.78 13.89 -5.57
N LEU A 9 46.28 14.13 -4.36
CA LEU A 9 47.01 14.91 -3.35
C LEU A 9 47.04 14.11 -2.04
N ALA A 10 48.19 13.50 -1.78
CA ALA A 10 48.54 12.90 -0.51
C ALA A 10 48.89 14.01 0.48
N LEU A 11 48.20 14.06 1.62
CA LEU A 11 48.56 14.92 2.75
C LEU A 11 49.13 14.04 3.88
N VAL A 12 50.44 14.10 4.04
CA VAL A 12 51.18 13.53 5.16
C VAL A 12 51.02 14.49 6.33
N SER A 13 50.39 14.04 7.43
CA SER A 13 50.35 14.79 8.70
C SER A 13 51.07 13.99 9.79
N LEU A 14 52.21 14.56 10.18
CA LEU A 14 53.08 14.19 11.27
C LEU A 14 52.41 14.56 12.61
N ILE A 15 52.18 13.59 13.50
CA ILE A 15 51.72 13.86 14.88
C ILE A 15 52.73 13.28 15.88
N MET A 16 53.11 14.16 16.80
CA MET A 16 54.12 14.07 17.85
C MET A 16 53.83 12.97 18.88
N VAL A 17 54.90 12.30 19.33
CA VAL A 17 54.93 11.36 20.45
C VAL A 17 55.05 12.13 21.76
N SER A 18 54.14 11.89 22.70
CA SER A 18 54.27 12.25 24.12
C SER A 18 54.33 10.98 24.97
N PRO A 19 55.34 10.79 25.84
CA PRO A 19 55.35 9.72 26.83
C PRO A 19 54.64 10.19 28.11
N GLY A 20 53.33 9.95 28.19
CA GLY A 20 52.52 10.19 29.37
C GLY A 20 52.18 8.86 30.06
N GLN A 21 52.72 8.67 31.26
CA GLN A 21 52.45 7.56 32.17
C GLN A 21 50.94 7.37 32.36
N ASN A 22 50.43 6.17 32.08
CA ASN A 22 49.16 5.71 32.67
C ASN A 22 49.42 4.37 33.35
N ALA A 23 49.39 4.42 34.68
CA ALA A 23 49.33 3.25 35.53
C ALA A 23 48.10 2.42 35.17
N THR A 24 48.32 1.22 34.64
CA THR A 24 47.28 0.21 34.47
C THR A 24 46.78 -0.24 35.83
N ALA A 25 45.62 0.28 36.24
CA ALA A 25 44.80 -0.35 37.26
C ALA A 25 44.47 -1.79 36.83
N PRO A 26 44.50 -2.78 37.73
CA PRO A 26 44.06 -4.13 37.42
C PRO A 26 42.57 -4.08 37.08
N MET A 27 42.23 -4.27 35.80
CA MET A 27 40.86 -4.45 35.35
C MET A 27 40.24 -5.62 36.12
N ASP A 28 39.20 -5.31 36.88
CA ASP A 28 38.27 -6.24 37.50
C ASP A 28 37.57 -7.03 36.38
N ARG A 29 38.19 -8.15 35.96
CA ARG A 29 37.63 -9.01 34.93
C ARG A 29 36.39 -9.67 35.52
N PRO A 30 35.20 -9.51 34.92
CA PRO A 30 34.01 -10.22 35.38
C PRO A 30 34.32 -11.72 35.42
N PRO A 31 33.90 -12.43 36.48
CA PRO A 31 34.25 -13.84 36.66
C PRO A 31 33.86 -14.63 35.41
N MET A 32 34.85 -15.30 34.81
CA MET A 32 34.65 -16.15 33.63
C MET A 32 33.46 -17.08 33.88
N ARG A 33 32.44 -16.99 33.02
CA ARG A 33 31.28 -17.88 33.08
C ARG A 33 31.78 -19.31 32.94
N LYS A 34 31.49 -20.17 33.92
CA LYS A 34 31.82 -21.59 33.83
C LYS A 34 31.11 -22.16 32.62
N ALA A 35 31.87 -22.76 31.70
CA ALA A 35 31.30 -23.50 30.59
C ALA A 35 30.47 -24.66 31.17
N PRO A 36 29.23 -24.88 30.71
CA PRO A 36 28.42 -26.01 31.16
C PRO A 36 29.18 -27.31 30.91
N THR A 37 29.22 -28.18 31.91
CA THR A 37 29.76 -29.54 31.74
C THR A 37 28.82 -30.37 30.85
N ASN A 38 29.31 -31.43 30.23
CA ASN A 38 28.50 -32.29 29.35
C ASN A 38 27.28 -32.86 30.09
N GLU A 39 27.45 -33.21 31.37
CA GLU A 39 26.38 -33.70 32.24
C GLU A 39 25.27 -32.66 32.45
N GLU A 40 25.62 -31.38 32.65
CA GLU A 40 24.64 -30.29 32.77
C GLU A 40 23.86 -30.06 31.47
N LEU A 41 24.49 -30.25 30.32
CA LEU A 41 23.81 -30.14 29.01
C LEU A 41 22.80 -31.27 28.81
N VAL A 42 23.15 -32.50 29.20
CA VAL A 42 22.25 -33.66 29.10
C VAL A 42 21.03 -33.48 30.01
N VAL A 43 21.24 -32.96 31.23
CA VAL A 43 20.13 -32.69 32.17
C VAL A 43 19.20 -31.61 31.62
N LYS A 44 19.75 -30.51 31.07
CA LYS A 44 18.94 -29.43 30.46
C LYS A 44 18.14 -29.90 29.25
N LEU A 45 18.73 -30.75 28.41
CA LEU A 45 18.04 -31.32 27.24
C LEU A 45 16.85 -32.17 27.68
N ARG A 46 17.02 -33.05 28.66
CA ARG A 46 15.91 -33.87 29.19
C ARG A 46 14.82 -33.01 29.82
N GLN A 47 15.19 -31.93 30.51
CA GLN A 47 14.23 -30.99 31.09
C GLN A 47 13.41 -30.26 30.02
N SER A 48 14.06 -29.77 28.96
CA SER A 48 13.35 -29.09 27.87
C SER A 48 12.46 -30.04 27.07
N GLU A 49 12.89 -31.28 26.84
CA GLU A 49 12.07 -32.31 26.20
C GLU A 49 10.82 -32.64 27.03
N GLN A 50 10.97 -32.79 28.34
CA GLN A 50 9.84 -33.03 29.25
C GLN A 50 8.90 -31.83 29.30
N GLU A 51 9.42 -30.60 29.28
CA GLU A 51 8.60 -29.39 29.25
C GLU A 51 7.84 -29.25 27.93
N MET A 52 8.50 -29.52 26.79
CA MET A 52 7.85 -29.55 25.48
C MET A 52 6.78 -30.65 25.38
N ALA A 53 7.04 -31.84 25.94
CA ALA A 53 6.07 -32.92 25.98
C ALA A 53 4.85 -32.57 26.85
N LYS A 54 5.07 -31.94 28.01
CA LYS A 54 3.98 -31.45 28.87
C LYS A 54 3.21 -30.32 28.20
N ALA A 55 3.88 -29.40 27.53
CA ALA A 55 3.25 -28.30 26.78
C ALA A 55 2.45 -28.82 25.58
N ALA A 56 2.94 -29.85 24.89
CA ALA A 56 2.22 -30.51 23.80
C ALA A 56 0.99 -31.28 24.30
N ALA A 57 1.09 -31.96 25.45
CA ALA A 57 -0.03 -32.65 26.07
C ALA A 57 -1.07 -31.69 26.68
N ALA A 58 -0.64 -30.51 27.15
CA ALA A 58 -1.51 -29.47 27.70
C ALA A 58 -2.16 -28.60 26.61
N ARG A 59 -1.67 -28.64 25.36
CA ARG A 59 -2.41 -28.05 24.23
C ARG A 59 -3.65 -28.92 24.01
N PRO A 60 -4.86 -28.39 24.22
CA PRO A 60 -6.06 -29.12 23.80
C PRO A 60 -5.90 -29.40 22.31
N ALA A 61 -6.29 -30.60 21.87
CA ALA A 61 -6.42 -30.92 20.46
C ALA A 61 -7.57 -30.05 19.89
N SER A 62 -7.31 -28.76 19.69
CA SER A 62 -8.22 -27.88 19.00
C SER A 62 -8.28 -28.41 17.58
N SER A 63 -9.34 -29.15 17.27
CA SER A 63 -9.84 -29.28 15.91
C SER A 63 -9.65 -27.93 15.21
N PRO A 64 -9.03 -27.88 14.01
CA PRO A 64 -8.78 -26.63 13.31
C PRO A 64 -10.10 -25.87 13.17
N ILE A 65 -10.35 -24.95 14.10
CA ILE A 65 -11.46 -24.02 14.04
C ILE A 65 -11.05 -23.10 12.91
N ASP A 66 -11.71 -23.25 11.77
CA ASP A 66 -11.53 -22.32 10.66
C ASP A 66 -11.86 -20.93 11.22
N PRO A 67 -10.91 -19.98 11.20
CA PRO A 67 -11.13 -18.63 11.71
C PRO A 67 -12.27 -17.89 10.99
N ARG A 68 -12.81 -18.44 9.89
CA ARG A 68 -13.96 -17.92 9.15
C ARG A 68 -15.31 -18.16 9.84
N GLY A 69 -15.39 -19.09 10.81
CA GLY A 69 -16.67 -19.47 11.42
C GLY A 69 -17.71 -19.91 10.38
N ASP A 70 -18.98 -19.56 10.60
CA ASP A 70 -20.10 -19.88 9.69
C ASP A 70 -20.26 -18.89 8.51
N GLN A 71 -19.30 -17.98 8.28
CA GLN A 71 -19.45 -17.03 7.19
C GLN A 71 -19.21 -17.71 5.84
N PRO A 72 -20.16 -17.60 4.89
CA PRO A 72 -19.93 -18.10 3.54
C PRO A 72 -18.72 -17.37 2.94
N ALA A 73 -17.81 -18.13 2.33
CA ALA A 73 -16.66 -17.54 1.67
C ALA A 73 -17.13 -16.51 0.63
N PRO A 74 -16.54 -15.30 0.59
CA PRO A 74 -16.92 -14.30 -0.38
C PRO A 74 -16.65 -14.83 -1.80
N ASP A 75 -17.70 -14.84 -2.62
CA ASP A 75 -17.60 -15.27 -4.01
C ASP A 75 -16.66 -14.33 -4.79
N LEU A 76 -15.80 -14.93 -5.63
CA LEU A 76 -14.80 -14.21 -6.40
C LEU A 76 -15.44 -13.29 -7.42
N PHE A 77 -16.53 -13.72 -8.05
CA PHE A 77 -17.28 -12.87 -8.99
C PHE A 77 -17.94 -11.70 -8.28
N SER A 78 -18.42 -11.92 -7.06
CA SER A 78 -19.03 -10.88 -6.23
C SER A 78 -18.04 -9.82 -5.76
N SER A 79 -16.74 -10.14 -5.66
CA SER A 79 -15.67 -9.22 -5.24
C SER A 79 -14.87 -8.62 -6.40
N SER A 80 -15.13 -9.08 -7.63
CA SER A 80 -14.39 -8.71 -8.82
C SER A 80 -15.27 -8.02 -9.85
N GLU A 81 -14.64 -7.30 -10.77
CA GLU A 81 -15.23 -6.76 -11.97
C GLU A 81 -14.75 -7.60 -13.16
N ILE A 82 -15.67 -8.01 -14.03
CA ILE A 82 -15.39 -9.03 -15.05
C ILE A 82 -15.27 -8.34 -16.40
N LEU A 83 -14.14 -8.51 -17.08
CA LEU A 83 -13.96 -8.06 -18.45
C LEU A 83 -13.93 -9.26 -19.38
N CYS A 84 -14.84 -9.29 -20.35
CA CYS A 84 -14.94 -10.33 -21.37
C CYS A 84 -14.68 -9.74 -22.76
N TYR A 85 -13.83 -10.42 -23.53
CA TYR A 85 -13.62 -10.10 -24.94
C TYR A 85 -13.11 -11.33 -25.70
N ASN A 86 -13.66 -11.56 -26.91
CA ASN A 86 -13.23 -12.61 -27.83
C ASN A 86 -13.18 -14.02 -27.21
N GLY A 87 -14.19 -14.39 -26.41
CA GLY A 87 -14.23 -15.70 -25.76
C GLY A 87 -13.21 -15.88 -24.63
N ALA A 88 -12.54 -14.81 -24.20
CA ALA A 88 -11.69 -14.78 -23.02
C ALA A 88 -12.24 -13.80 -21.98
N PHE A 89 -12.01 -14.07 -20.70
CA PHE A 89 -12.32 -13.11 -19.65
C PHE A 89 -11.24 -13.05 -18.58
N THR A 90 -11.11 -11.88 -17.95
CA THR A 90 -10.24 -11.66 -16.80
C THR A 90 -11.05 -11.09 -15.64
N LEU A 91 -10.61 -11.43 -14.43
CA LEU A 91 -11.13 -10.86 -13.19
C LEU A 91 -10.25 -9.67 -12.80
N LEU A 92 -10.88 -8.53 -12.58
CA LEU A 92 -10.24 -7.35 -12.02
C LEU A 92 -10.77 -7.12 -10.60
N PRO A 93 -9.97 -6.56 -9.69
CA PRO A 93 -10.50 -6.05 -8.43
C PRO A 93 -11.60 -5.01 -8.69
N LYS A 94 -12.61 -4.95 -7.82
CA LYS A 94 -13.60 -3.89 -7.88
C LYS A 94 -12.94 -2.51 -7.89
N ARG A 95 -13.42 -1.62 -8.76
CA ARG A 95 -12.94 -0.24 -8.87
C ARG A 95 -11.49 -0.12 -9.38
N ALA A 96 -10.96 -1.18 -10.00
CA ALA A 96 -9.71 -1.07 -10.73
C ALA A 96 -9.89 -0.31 -12.06
N VAL A 97 -11.11 -0.29 -12.61
CA VAL A 97 -11.43 0.49 -13.80
C VAL A 97 -11.70 1.94 -13.40
N LEU A 98 -10.86 2.87 -13.88
CA LEU A 98 -10.98 4.30 -13.60
C LEU A 98 -11.98 4.98 -14.52
N GLN A 99 -11.95 4.63 -15.81
CA GLN A 99 -12.86 5.16 -16.81
C GLN A 99 -13.28 4.08 -17.78
N PHE A 100 -14.57 4.11 -18.09
CA PHE A 100 -15.19 3.15 -18.97
C PHE A 100 -15.99 3.86 -20.07
N PRO A 101 -15.50 3.87 -21.33
CA PRO A 101 -16.24 4.42 -22.46
C PRO A 101 -17.56 3.71 -22.71
N GLN A 102 -18.63 4.44 -23.02
CA GLN A 102 -19.96 3.86 -23.22
C GLN A 102 -20.01 2.86 -24.39
N THR A 103 -19.16 3.06 -25.40
CA THR A 103 -19.02 2.18 -26.58
C THR A 103 -18.51 0.78 -26.24
N LEU A 104 -17.89 0.59 -25.07
CA LEU A 104 -17.28 -0.68 -24.68
C LEU A 104 -18.14 -1.46 -23.67
N ARG A 105 -19.32 -0.96 -23.28
CA ARG A 105 -20.12 -1.47 -22.12
C ARG A 105 -20.49 -2.94 -22.25
N ASP A 106 -20.63 -3.42 -23.46
CA ASP A 106 -20.94 -4.82 -23.74
C ASP A 106 -19.84 -5.79 -23.34
N ARG A 107 -18.60 -5.30 -23.18
CA ARG A 107 -17.44 -6.10 -22.76
C ARG A 107 -17.37 -6.32 -21.25
N LEU A 108 -18.20 -5.63 -20.46
CA LEU A 108 -18.27 -5.82 -19.00
C LEU A 108 -19.20 -6.98 -18.59
N LYS A 109 -19.91 -7.57 -19.56
CA LYS A 109 -20.88 -8.65 -19.31
C LYS A 109 -20.16 -10.00 -19.32
N VAL A 110 -20.57 -10.90 -18.43
CA VAL A 110 -20.08 -12.29 -18.42
C VAL A 110 -20.59 -13.01 -19.66
N GLN A 111 -19.68 -13.45 -20.53
CA GLN A 111 -20.02 -14.30 -21.67
C GLN A 111 -19.89 -15.77 -21.25
N GLN A 112 -20.95 -16.54 -21.45
CA GLN A 112 -20.94 -17.98 -21.12
C GLN A 112 -19.96 -18.71 -22.06
N GLY A 113 -19.17 -19.63 -21.49
CA GLY A 113 -18.15 -20.39 -22.24
C GLY A 113 -16.85 -19.64 -22.49
N ALA A 114 -16.68 -18.42 -21.97
CA ALA A 114 -15.42 -17.71 -22.07
C ALA A 114 -14.33 -18.37 -21.20
N LYS A 115 -13.09 -18.38 -21.68
CA LYS A 115 -11.92 -18.92 -20.96
C LYS A 115 -11.34 -17.87 -20.02
N VAL A 116 -11.09 -18.25 -18.77
CA VAL A 116 -10.34 -17.42 -17.81
C VAL A 116 -8.92 -17.22 -18.34
N GLN A 117 -8.46 -15.98 -18.42
CA GLN A 117 -7.09 -15.63 -18.75
C GLN A 117 -6.46 -14.78 -17.64
N SER A 118 -5.12 -14.83 -17.57
CA SER A 118 -4.37 -13.94 -16.71
C SER A 118 -4.48 -12.50 -17.21
N TRP A 119 -4.34 -11.53 -16.30
CA TRP A 119 -4.36 -10.11 -16.68
C TRP A 119 -3.29 -9.77 -17.72
N SER A 120 -2.07 -10.31 -17.58
CA SER A 120 -0.97 -10.04 -18.52
C SER A 120 -1.31 -10.48 -19.93
N ASP A 121 -1.86 -11.69 -20.09
CA ASP A 121 -2.21 -12.24 -21.40
C ASP A 121 -3.41 -11.48 -22.00
N PHE A 122 -4.42 -11.22 -21.17
CA PHE A 122 -5.59 -10.46 -21.56
C PHE A 122 -5.21 -9.03 -22.00
N PHE A 123 -4.33 -8.36 -21.26
CA PHE A 123 -3.86 -7.03 -21.61
C PHE A 123 -3.07 -7.04 -22.92
N VAL A 124 -2.14 -7.99 -23.10
CA VAL A 124 -1.36 -8.13 -24.35
C VAL A 124 -2.27 -8.32 -25.57
N ALA A 125 -3.30 -9.14 -25.46
CA ALA A 125 -4.27 -9.36 -26.54
C ALA A 125 -5.16 -8.15 -26.84
N ASN A 126 -5.31 -7.22 -25.88
CA ASN A 126 -6.29 -6.13 -25.91
C ASN A 126 -5.68 -4.71 -25.81
N ARG A 127 -4.38 -4.56 -26.10
CA ARG A 127 -3.66 -3.26 -26.02
C ARG A 127 -4.21 -2.16 -26.93
N ASN A 128 -4.98 -2.53 -27.95
CA ASN A 128 -5.61 -1.59 -28.87
C ASN A 128 -6.67 -0.72 -28.16
N TRP A 129 -7.40 -1.27 -27.20
CA TRP A 129 -8.52 -0.58 -26.53
C TRP A 129 -8.40 -0.46 -25.00
N ILE A 130 -7.41 -1.12 -24.39
CA ILE A 130 -7.09 -0.98 -22.95
C ILE A 130 -5.83 -0.13 -22.78
N THR A 131 -5.89 0.81 -21.85
CA THR A 131 -4.75 1.60 -21.36
C THR A 131 -4.60 1.37 -19.86
N THR A 132 -3.37 1.30 -19.37
CA THR A 132 -3.06 1.18 -17.94
C THR A 132 -2.51 2.49 -17.40
N VAL A 133 -2.86 2.82 -16.17
CA VAL A 133 -2.32 3.97 -15.42
C VAL A 133 -1.71 3.42 -14.14
N GLU A 134 -0.40 3.63 -13.97
CA GLU A 134 0.29 3.25 -12.75
C GLU A 134 -0.13 4.19 -11.60
N VAL A 135 -0.60 3.60 -10.51
CA VAL A 135 -1.01 4.32 -9.30
C VAL A 135 -0.16 3.87 -8.13
N SER A 136 0.18 4.79 -7.24
CA SER A 136 0.91 4.43 -6.02
C SER A 136 0.00 3.74 -5.01
N LYS A 137 0.59 3.01 -4.06
CA LYS A 137 -0.16 2.39 -2.95
C LYS A 137 -0.95 3.42 -2.12
N SER A 138 -0.37 4.61 -1.87
CA SER A 138 -1.05 5.68 -1.14
C SER A 138 -2.26 6.22 -1.90
N GLN A 139 -2.17 6.34 -3.22
CA GLN A 139 -3.28 6.75 -4.09
C GLN A 139 -4.38 5.68 -4.14
N ALA A 140 -4.00 4.40 -4.30
CA ALA A 140 -4.96 3.30 -4.34
C ALA A 140 -5.76 3.14 -3.03
N SER A 141 -5.13 3.43 -1.89
CA SER A 141 -5.79 3.50 -0.58
C SER A 141 -6.70 4.72 -0.40
N GLY A 142 -6.70 5.68 -1.33
CA GLY A 142 -7.47 6.93 -1.21
C GLY A 142 -6.84 7.97 -0.27
N ALA A 143 -5.57 7.78 0.15
CA ALA A 143 -4.88 8.73 1.02
C ALA A 143 -4.36 9.96 0.26
N GLN A 144 -4.15 9.83 -1.05
CA GLN A 144 -3.76 10.93 -1.92
C GLN A 144 -4.63 10.96 -3.18
N PRO A 145 -5.01 12.16 -3.65
CA PRO A 145 -5.72 12.29 -4.92
C PRO A 145 -4.82 11.90 -6.10
N LEU A 146 -5.46 11.43 -7.17
CA LEU A 146 -4.78 11.26 -8.45
C LEU A 146 -4.41 12.64 -8.99
N PRO A 147 -3.23 12.80 -9.60
CA PRO A 147 -2.81 14.07 -10.19
C PRO A 147 -3.80 14.50 -11.26
N GLU A 148 -4.19 15.78 -11.24
CA GLU A 148 -5.24 16.33 -12.11
C GLU A 148 -4.93 16.17 -13.60
N GLU A 149 -3.64 16.22 -13.96
CA GLU A 149 -3.17 15.94 -15.32
C GLU A 149 -3.55 14.53 -15.78
N THR A 150 -3.39 13.54 -14.90
CA THR A 150 -3.75 12.16 -15.18
C THR A 150 -5.26 12.00 -15.28
N THR A 151 -6.02 12.61 -14.38
CA THR A 151 -7.50 12.60 -14.43
C THR A 151 -8.03 13.22 -15.72
N THR A 152 -7.44 14.33 -16.18
CA THR A 152 -7.80 14.99 -17.45
C THR A 152 -7.45 14.12 -18.65
N HIS A 153 -6.26 13.50 -18.63
CA HIS A 153 -5.86 12.57 -19.68
C HIS A 153 -6.78 11.34 -19.75
N ILE A 154 -7.16 10.79 -18.59
CA ILE A 154 -8.11 9.69 -18.47
C ILE A 154 -9.45 10.11 -19.07
N ALA A 155 -10.00 11.27 -18.67
CA ALA A 155 -11.25 11.83 -19.19
C ALA A 155 -11.26 11.91 -20.73
N LYS A 156 -10.16 12.35 -21.32
CA LYS A 156 -9.99 12.48 -22.77
C LYS A 156 -9.75 11.15 -23.49
N CYS A 157 -9.29 10.12 -22.78
CA CYS A 157 -9.05 8.81 -23.39
C CYS A 157 -10.38 8.12 -23.74
N GLY A 158 -10.59 7.87 -25.04
CA GLY A 158 -11.69 7.01 -25.53
C GLY A 158 -11.45 5.51 -25.33
N LYS A 159 -10.48 5.14 -24.48
CA LYS A 159 -10.06 3.76 -24.20
C LYS A 159 -10.48 3.36 -22.79
N LEU A 160 -10.55 2.07 -22.51
CA LEU A 160 -10.77 1.58 -21.15
C LEU A 160 -9.49 1.83 -20.34
N VAL A 161 -9.61 2.50 -19.20
CA VAL A 161 -8.47 2.80 -18.33
C VAL A 161 -8.51 1.93 -17.07
N VAL A 162 -7.47 1.12 -16.88
CA VAL A 162 -7.28 0.29 -15.67
C VAL A 162 -6.15 0.87 -14.82
N ALA A 163 -6.39 0.99 -13.51
CA ALA A 163 -5.37 1.30 -12.53
C ALA A 163 -4.50 0.07 -12.26
N THR A 164 -3.19 0.23 -12.41
CA THR A 164 -2.21 -0.83 -12.13
C THR A 164 -1.19 -0.38 -11.10
N PHE A 165 -0.64 -1.34 -10.35
CA PHE A 165 0.53 -1.16 -9.52
C PHE A 165 1.51 -2.27 -9.86
N GLN A 166 2.70 -1.89 -10.35
CA GLN A 166 3.71 -2.85 -10.81
C GLN A 166 3.14 -3.78 -11.90
N GLY A 167 2.33 -3.24 -12.81
CA GLY A 167 1.71 -4.01 -13.90
C GLY A 167 0.51 -4.88 -13.50
N HIS A 168 0.13 -4.92 -12.22
CA HIS A 168 -1.02 -5.71 -11.73
C HIS A 168 -2.22 -4.79 -11.45
N PRO A 169 -3.46 -5.18 -11.78
CA PRO A 169 -4.63 -4.36 -11.50
C PRO A 169 -4.84 -4.17 -10.00
N ILE A 170 -5.14 -2.94 -9.60
CA ILE A 170 -5.36 -2.57 -8.19
C ILE A 170 -6.64 -1.76 -8.03
N SER A 171 -7.39 -2.00 -6.95
CA SER A 171 -8.58 -1.22 -6.61
C SER A 171 -8.19 0.19 -6.16
N VAL A 172 -8.81 1.21 -6.76
CA VAL A 172 -8.61 2.60 -6.32
C VAL A 172 -9.82 3.06 -5.52
N HIS A 173 -9.55 3.45 -4.27
CA HIS A 173 -10.55 4.06 -3.40
C HIS A 173 -10.64 5.56 -3.70
N PRO A 174 -11.85 6.13 -3.84
CA PRO A 174 -12.04 7.56 -3.92
C PRO A 174 -11.49 8.17 -2.66
N VAL A 175 -10.77 9.27 -2.83
CA VAL A 175 -10.41 10.11 -1.70
C VAL A 175 -11.71 10.55 -1.04
N PRO A 176 -11.85 10.38 0.29
CA PRO A 176 -12.94 11.01 1.01
C PRO A 176 -12.81 12.51 0.79
N VAL A 177 -13.76 13.10 0.05
CA VAL A 177 -13.82 14.55 -0.13
C VAL A 177 -13.87 15.13 1.29
N PRO A 178 -12.88 15.93 1.73
CA PRO A 178 -13.03 16.64 2.98
C PRO A 178 -14.27 17.51 2.81
N GLU A 179 -15.29 17.25 3.63
CA GLU A 179 -16.45 18.12 3.74
C GLU A 179 -15.91 19.53 3.86
N THR A 180 -16.18 20.36 2.84
CA THR A 180 -15.94 21.79 2.93
C THR A 180 -16.67 22.23 4.20
N PRO A 181 -15.99 22.81 5.20
CA PRO A 181 -16.69 23.31 6.37
C PRO A 181 -17.78 24.23 5.86
N ALA A 182 -19.02 23.90 6.21
CA ALA A 182 -20.19 24.68 5.84
C ALA A 182 -19.87 26.17 6.09
N PRO A 183 -20.27 27.08 5.20
CA PRO A 183 -20.13 28.51 5.48
C PRO A 183 -20.85 28.75 6.80
N ASN A 184 -20.07 29.08 7.83
CA ASN A 184 -20.56 29.43 9.14
C ASN A 184 -21.66 30.49 8.93
N PRO A 185 -22.93 30.25 9.30
CA PRO A 185 -23.95 31.27 9.17
C PRO A 185 -23.50 32.44 10.02
N ALA A 186 -23.20 33.54 9.32
CA ALA A 186 -22.84 34.82 9.90
C ALA A 186 -23.79 35.12 11.08
N ALA A 187 -23.17 35.45 12.21
CA ALA A 187 -23.85 35.92 13.39
C ALA A 187 -24.88 37.01 13.02
N PRO A 188 -26.13 36.93 13.53
CA PRO A 188 -27.09 38.00 13.38
C PRO A 188 -26.73 39.10 14.38
N GLY A 189 -26.15 40.20 13.90
CA GLY A 189 -25.80 41.27 14.83
C GLY A 189 -24.99 42.41 14.25
N SER A 190 -25.58 43.18 13.33
CA SER A 190 -25.32 44.62 13.24
C SER A 190 -26.51 45.32 12.58
N PRO A 191 -27.20 46.22 13.30
CA PRO A 191 -28.36 46.94 12.79
C PRO A 191 -27.90 48.04 11.82
N VAL A 192 -28.34 47.96 10.57
CA VAL A 192 -28.25 49.10 9.64
C VAL A 192 -29.46 49.98 9.87
N SER A 193 -29.16 51.18 10.37
CA SER A 193 -30.05 52.29 10.65
C SER A 193 -31.05 52.57 9.55
N SER A 194 -32.28 52.80 9.98
CA SER A 194 -33.38 53.42 9.25
C SER A 194 -33.03 54.84 8.78
N SER A 195 -33.24 55.12 7.48
CA SER A 195 -33.67 56.46 7.04
C SER A 195 -34.54 56.36 5.79
N THR A 196 -35.84 56.56 6.00
CA THR A 196 -36.83 56.99 5.00
C THR A 196 -36.52 58.44 4.60
N PRO A 197 -36.70 58.86 3.33
CA PRO A 197 -37.93 59.58 2.94
C PRO A 197 -38.47 59.09 1.57
N ALA A 198 -39.78 58.86 1.40
CA ALA A 198 -40.80 59.84 1.02
C ALA A 198 -40.56 60.51 -0.35
N VAL A 199 -41.53 60.35 -1.27
CA VAL A 199 -41.98 61.26 -2.38
C VAL A 199 -42.77 60.36 -3.37
N SER A 200 -44.10 60.35 -3.42
CA SER A 200 -45.08 61.37 -3.87
C SER A 200 -45.20 61.52 -5.40
N LYS A 201 -46.18 60.76 -5.96
CA LYS A 201 -47.22 61.15 -6.96
C LYS A 201 -46.78 61.72 -8.35
N PRO A 202 -47.68 61.95 -9.33
CA PRO A 202 -49.15 61.77 -9.37
C PRO A 202 -49.66 60.51 -10.08
#